data_AF-A0A2N0XNS7-F1
#
_entry.id   AF-A0A2N0XNS7-F1
#
_cell.length_a   1.000
_cell.length_b   1.000
_cell.length_c   1.000
_cell.angle_alpha   90.00
_cell.angle_beta   90.00
_cell.angle_gamma   90.00
#
_symmetry.space_group_name_H-M   'P 1'
#
loop_
_entity.id
_entity.type
_entity.pdbx_description
1 polymer ?
#
loop_
_entity_poly.entity_id
_entity_poly.type
_entity_poly.pdbx_seq_one_letter_code
_entity_poly.pdbx_strand_id
1 'polypeptide(L)'
;MRDTELSQINDWSVEGRKQYLEEHRITIEVILSNALEEFYGPKLSSVFGCQDKAKDKILDMFVSERLDKKELLKRSIPCNLGLFNQIDFWCKYKTGISVKSIQQISLDSNLLGHDGLTGNDIEHDIEKLSRCLTLFSHSVAPDIVGYWFLANKKLLDELIGFINVDPNVAQELKGSPAKWSKYKADASFRYLCLYLNVDSKVSDFDKYKRKYLTRGKNEPQYVADGTESHLEKFEVRKSVAKIIDYFHRVNSDAPPVLCQKLLKSAAKKSLLAQYEINDEFVHYEKLKNQLSALKSPIKEEA
;
A
#
# COMPACT_ATOMS: atom_id res chain seq x y z
N MET A 1 5.71 -0.33 -34.73
CA MET A 1 5.22 -1.23 -35.81
C MET A 1 3.93 -0.64 -36.32
N ARG A 2 3.71 -0.69 -37.64
CA ARG A 2 2.56 -0.10 -38.33
C ARG A 2 1.26 -0.84 -37.97
N ASP A 3 0.17 -0.06 -37.85
CA ASP A 3 -1.23 -0.45 -37.72
C ASP A 3 -1.67 -1.41 -38.84
N THR A 4 -1.32 -2.68 -38.69
CA THR A 4 -1.73 -3.73 -39.63
C THR A 4 -2.72 -4.60 -38.85
N GLU A 5 -4.00 -4.32 -39.06
CA GLU A 5 -5.16 -5.16 -38.74
C GLU A 5 -5.03 -6.00 -37.45
N LEU A 6 -5.41 -5.40 -36.31
CA LEU A 6 -5.69 -6.20 -35.11
C LEU A 6 -6.77 -7.23 -35.49
N SER A 7 -6.37 -8.49 -35.66
CA SER A 7 -7.24 -9.63 -36.01
C SER A 7 -8.54 -9.53 -35.22
N GLN A 8 -9.68 -9.46 -35.92
CA GLN A 8 -10.97 -9.39 -35.26
C GLN A 8 -11.33 -10.75 -34.68
N ILE A 9 -11.93 -10.74 -33.49
CA ILE A 9 -12.53 -11.95 -32.92
C ILE A 9 -13.88 -12.14 -33.62
N ASN A 10 -13.92 -13.03 -34.60
CA ASN A 10 -15.09 -13.25 -35.44
C ASN A 10 -16.11 -14.20 -34.79
N ASP A 11 -15.61 -15.28 -34.17
CA ASP A 11 -16.44 -16.23 -33.42
C ASP A 11 -16.33 -15.97 -31.91
N TRP A 12 -17.47 -15.65 -31.29
CA TRP A 12 -17.58 -15.33 -29.86
C TRP A 12 -18.13 -16.50 -29.02
N SER A 13 -18.35 -17.67 -29.62
CA SER A 13 -18.57 -18.90 -28.87
C SER A 13 -17.39 -19.19 -27.95
N VAL A 14 -17.57 -20.05 -26.94
CA VAL A 14 -16.46 -20.47 -26.05
C VAL A 14 -15.38 -21.19 -26.88
N GLU A 15 -15.80 -22.03 -27.81
CA GLU A 15 -14.95 -22.80 -28.71
C GLU A 15 -14.18 -21.89 -29.67
N GLY A 16 -14.86 -20.91 -30.28
CA GLY A 16 -14.23 -19.91 -31.15
C GLY A 16 -13.20 -19.04 -30.42
N ARG A 17 -13.49 -18.64 -29.17
CA ARG A 17 -12.52 -17.89 -28.34
C ARG A 17 -11.34 -18.74 -27.90
N LYS A 18 -11.53 -20.03 -27.61
CA LYS A 18 -10.43 -20.97 -27.35
C LYS A 18 -9.53 -21.13 -28.58
N GLN A 19 -10.12 -21.31 -29.75
CA GLN A 19 -9.37 -21.43 -31.00
C GLN A 19 -8.59 -20.14 -31.30
N TYR A 20 -9.23 -18.99 -31.16
CA TYR A 20 -8.58 -17.68 -31.34
C TYR A 20 -7.41 -17.47 -30.36
N LEU A 21 -7.56 -17.91 -29.11
CA LEU A 21 -6.50 -17.84 -28.10
C LEU A 21 -5.29 -18.68 -28.49
N GLU A 22 -5.50 -19.89 -29.01
CA GLU A 22 -4.39 -20.75 -29.45
C GLU A 22 -3.72 -20.23 -30.73
N GLU A 23 -4.49 -19.72 -31.70
CA GLU A 23 -3.95 -19.13 -32.93
C GLU A 23 -3.11 -17.87 -32.68
N HIS A 24 -3.45 -17.09 -31.64
CA HIS A 24 -2.80 -15.80 -31.35
C HIS A 24 -2.06 -15.76 -30.00
N ARG A 25 -1.83 -16.92 -29.36
CA ARG A 25 -1.32 -17.03 -27.97
C ARG A 25 -0.13 -16.12 -27.69
N ILE A 26 0.94 -16.25 -28.49
CA ILE A 26 2.18 -15.49 -28.29
C ILE A 26 1.92 -13.97 -28.35
N THR A 27 1.09 -13.53 -29.29
CA THR A 27 0.77 -12.10 -29.47
C THR A 27 -0.07 -11.58 -28.31
N ILE A 28 -1.08 -12.33 -27.89
CA ILE A 28 -1.93 -12.00 -26.75
C ILE A 28 -1.10 -11.90 -25.47
N GLU A 29 -0.19 -12.85 -25.24
CA GLU A 29 0.65 -12.87 -24.06
C GLU A 29 1.61 -11.67 -23.99
N VAL A 30 2.20 -11.26 -25.11
CA VAL A 30 3.05 -10.05 -25.18
C VAL A 30 2.23 -8.78 -24.91
N ILE A 31 1.05 -8.67 -25.53
CA ILE A 31 0.13 -7.54 -25.33
C ILE A 31 -0.26 -7.45 -23.84
N LEU A 32 -0.64 -8.57 -23.22
CA LEU A 32 -0.97 -8.63 -21.80
C LEU A 32 0.22 -8.25 -20.93
N SER A 33 1.40 -8.81 -21.16
CA SER A 33 2.58 -8.51 -20.34
C SER A 33 2.90 -7.01 -20.37
N ASN A 34 2.93 -6.40 -21.56
CA ASN A 34 3.19 -4.97 -21.69
C ASN A 34 2.10 -4.12 -21.01
N ALA A 35 0.83 -4.46 -21.23
CA ALA A 35 -0.28 -3.74 -20.62
C ALA A 35 -0.28 -3.86 -19.08
N LEU A 36 0.11 -5.02 -18.54
CA LEU A 36 0.19 -5.25 -17.10
C LEU A 36 1.39 -4.54 -16.45
N GLU A 37 2.50 -4.38 -17.17
CA GLU A 37 3.66 -3.58 -16.73
C GLU A 37 3.34 -2.09 -16.66
N GLU A 38 2.60 -1.57 -17.64
CA GLU A 38 2.18 -0.15 -17.70
C GLU A 38 1.01 0.16 -16.74
N PHE A 39 0.22 -0.84 -16.35
CA PHE A 39 -0.95 -0.66 -15.51
C PHE A 39 -0.61 -0.51 -14.02
N TYR A 40 -1.30 0.39 -13.32
CA TYR A 40 -1.10 0.67 -11.90
C TYR A 40 -1.19 -0.59 -11.02
N GLY A 41 -0.03 -1.11 -10.60
CA GLY A 41 0.14 -2.37 -9.89
C GLY A 41 -0.76 -2.61 -8.67
N PRO A 42 -1.11 -1.61 -7.83
CA PRO A 42 -2.00 -1.82 -6.68
C PRO A 42 -3.42 -2.27 -7.03
N LYS A 43 -3.98 -1.82 -8.16
CA LYS A 43 -5.30 -2.28 -8.64
C LYS A 43 -5.22 -3.69 -9.23
N LEU A 44 -4.07 -4.05 -9.80
CA LEU A 44 -3.85 -5.37 -10.37
C LEU A 44 -3.63 -6.43 -9.27
N SER A 45 -2.79 -6.15 -8.28
CA SER A 45 -2.53 -7.06 -7.17
C SER A 45 -3.77 -7.31 -6.31
N SER A 46 -4.56 -6.28 -6.03
CA SER A 46 -5.82 -6.45 -5.26
C SER A 46 -6.84 -7.31 -5.98
N VAL A 47 -6.91 -7.22 -7.31
CA VAL A 47 -7.88 -7.99 -8.10
C VAL A 47 -7.35 -9.37 -8.48
N PHE A 48 -6.08 -9.51 -8.84
CA PHE A 48 -5.49 -10.74 -9.42
C PHE A 48 -4.43 -11.43 -8.54
N GLY A 49 -3.91 -10.77 -7.51
CA GLY A 49 -2.85 -11.24 -6.62
C GLY A 49 -1.46 -10.82 -7.11
N CYS A 50 -1.05 -11.29 -8.29
CA CYS A 50 0.19 -10.90 -8.95
C CYS A 50 0.01 -10.86 -10.47
N GLN A 51 1.03 -10.37 -11.19
CA GLN A 51 1.00 -10.20 -12.64
C GLN A 51 0.87 -11.53 -13.39
N ASP A 52 1.64 -12.55 -13.01
CA ASP A 52 1.56 -13.87 -13.64
C ASP A 52 0.16 -14.49 -13.48
N LYS A 53 -0.40 -14.39 -12.27
CA LYS A 53 -1.78 -14.82 -11.99
C LYS A 53 -2.83 -13.93 -12.68
N ALA A 54 -2.50 -12.69 -13.03
CA ALA A 54 -3.41 -11.81 -13.77
C ALA A 54 -3.51 -12.24 -15.22
N LYS A 55 -2.37 -12.55 -15.85
CA LYS A 55 -2.31 -13.07 -17.21
C LYS A 55 -3.16 -14.33 -17.36
N ASP A 56 -2.91 -15.36 -16.56
CA ASP A 56 -3.65 -16.63 -16.63
C ASP A 56 -5.16 -16.42 -16.40
N LYS A 57 -5.52 -15.64 -15.39
CA LYS A 57 -6.94 -15.37 -15.08
C LYS A 57 -7.65 -14.54 -16.15
N ILE A 58 -6.96 -13.63 -16.83
CA ILE A 58 -7.55 -12.87 -17.95
C ILE A 58 -7.82 -13.80 -19.12
N LEU A 59 -6.91 -14.73 -19.40
CA LEU A 59 -7.12 -15.78 -20.42
C LEU A 59 -8.30 -16.69 -20.06
N ASP A 60 -8.40 -17.14 -18.81
CA ASP A 60 -9.53 -17.94 -18.33
C ASP A 60 -10.86 -17.20 -18.43
N MET A 61 -10.89 -15.92 -18.06
CA MET A 61 -12.08 -15.09 -18.19
C MET A 61 -12.44 -14.82 -19.65
N PHE A 62 -11.45 -14.72 -20.53
CA PHE A 62 -11.67 -14.55 -21.96
C PHE A 62 -12.36 -15.75 -22.60
N VAL A 63 -12.18 -16.97 -22.10
CA VAL A 63 -12.88 -18.17 -22.61
C VAL A 63 -14.11 -18.55 -21.76
N SER A 64 -14.48 -17.73 -20.77
CA SER A 64 -15.63 -17.99 -19.92
C SER A 64 -16.97 -17.79 -20.65
N GLU A 65 -17.97 -18.62 -20.34
CA GLU A 65 -19.35 -18.46 -20.80
C GLU A 65 -19.99 -17.13 -20.40
N ARG A 66 -19.51 -16.51 -19.31
CA ARG A 66 -20.07 -15.26 -18.77
C ARG A 66 -19.71 -14.03 -19.59
N LEU A 67 -18.68 -14.11 -20.43
CA LEU A 67 -18.20 -12.98 -21.22
C LEU A 67 -18.99 -12.88 -22.52
N ASP A 68 -19.83 -11.85 -22.62
CA ASP A 68 -20.67 -11.58 -23.79
C ASP A 68 -20.13 -10.39 -24.60
N LYS A 69 -20.05 -10.57 -25.92
CA LYS A 69 -19.73 -9.53 -26.91
C LYS A 69 -20.63 -8.31 -26.75
N LYS A 70 -21.92 -8.49 -26.44
CA LYS A 70 -22.87 -7.38 -26.30
C LYS A 70 -22.48 -6.41 -25.19
N GLU A 71 -21.93 -6.91 -24.09
CA GLU A 71 -21.49 -6.07 -22.96
C GLU A 71 -20.19 -5.30 -23.26
N LEU A 72 -19.30 -5.88 -24.06
CA LEU A 72 -18.09 -5.20 -24.53
C LEU A 72 -18.44 -4.02 -25.45
N LEU A 73 -19.35 -4.25 -26.41
CA LEU A 73 -19.81 -3.23 -27.35
C LEU A 73 -20.50 -2.06 -26.63
N LYS A 74 -21.35 -2.33 -25.62
CA LYS A 74 -21.99 -1.28 -24.79
C LYS A 74 -20.97 -0.38 -24.09
N ARG A 75 -19.80 -0.92 -23.74
CA ARG A 75 -18.73 -0.21 -23.02
C ARG A 75 -17.65 0.34 -23.94
N SER A 76 -17.86 0.30 -25.25
CA SER A 76 -16.88 0.71 -26.27
C SER A 76 -15.53 -0.01 -26.12
N ILE A 77 -15.56 -1.26 -25.65
CA ILE A 77 -14.36 -2.08 -25.50
C ILE A 77 -14.07 -2.78 -26.84
N PRO A 78 -12.83 -2.74 -27.35
CA PRO A 78 -12.48 -3.37 -28.62
C PRO A 78 -12.72 -4.89 -28.62
N CYS A 79 -13.24 -5.40 -29.73
CA CYS A 79 -13.52 -6.83 -29.96
C CYS A 79 -12.42 -7.50 -30.82
N ASN A 80 -11.17 -7.06 -30.63
CA ASN A 80 -9.97 -7.53 -31.31
C ASN A 80 -8.84 -7.72 -30.28
N LEU A 81 -7.60 -7.94 -30.73
CA LEU A 81 -6.44 -8.06 -29.84
C LEU A 81 -6.28 -6.89 -28.84
N GLY A 82 -6.79 -5.69 -29.15
CA GLY A 82 -6.78 -4.54 -28.25
C GLY A 82 -7.61 -4.74 -26.97
N LEU A 83 -8.48 -5.75 -26.92
CA LEU A 83 -9.21 -6.16 -25.70
C LEU A 83 -8.26 -6.48 -24.55
N PHE A 84 -7.13 -7.12 -24.86
CA PHE A 84 -6.17 -7.57 -23.85
C PHE A 84 -5.37 -6.41 -23.24
N ASN A 85 -5.33 -5.24 -23.89
CA ASN A 85 -4.78 -4.01 -23.31
C ASN A 85 -5.73 -3.34 -22.29
N GLN A 86 -7.00 -3.74 -22.23
CA GLN A 86 -7.99 -3.09 -21.38
C GLN A 86 -7.97 -3.65 -19.96
N ILE A 87 -6.84 -3.53 -19.26
CA ILE A 87 -6.67 -4.11 -17.90
C ILE A 87 -7.70 -3.57 -16.90
N ASP A 88 -8.10 -2.30 -17.03
CA ASP A 88 -9.17 -1.72 -16.20
C ASP A 88 -10.52 -2.44 -16.36
N PHE A 89 -10.87 -2.82 -17.60
CA PHE A 89 -12.05 -3.62 -17.89
C PHE A 89 -11.95 -4.99 -17.22
N TRP A 90 -10.81 -5.68 -17.36
CA TRP A 90 -10.62 -7.01 -16.78
C TRP A 90 -10.67 -6.98 -15.25
N CYS A 91 -10.13 -5.93 -14.63
CA CYS A 91 -10.26 -5.72 -13.18
C CYS A 91 -11.74 -5.58 -12.77
N LYS A 92 -12.50 -4.73 -13.47
CA LYS A 92 -13.92 -4.49 -13.19
C LYS A 92 -14.79 -5.73 -13.46
N TYR A 93 -14.48 -6.44 -14.53
CA TYR A 93 -15.19 -7.65 -14.94
C TYR A 93 -15.02 -8.75 -13.90
N LYS A 94 -13.82 -8.89 -13.32
CA LYS A 94 -13.57 -9.85 -12.25
C LYS A 94 -14.24 -9.49 -10.92
N THR A 95 -14.32 -8.20 -10.57
CA THR A 95 -14.87 -7.76 -9.28
C THR A 95 -16.37 -7.48 -9.30
N GLY A 96 -17.01 -7.40 -10.47
CA GLY A 96 -18.44 -7.13 -10.61
C GLY A 96 -18.87 -5.69 -10.27
N ILE A 97 -17.93 -4.77 -10.01
CA ILE A 97 -18.21 -3.42 -9.52
C ILE A 97 -18.24 -2.41 -10.69
N SER A 98 -19.40 -1.75 -10.86
CA SER A 98 -19.56 -0.54 -11.69
C SER A 98 -18.91 0.65 -10.98
N VAL A 99 -17.69 1.01 -11.38
CA VAL A 99 -16.93 2.12 -10.78
C VAL A 99 -17.41 3.45 -11.37
N LYS A 100 -18.41 4.06 -10.73
CA LYS A 100 -18.68 5.51 -10.82
C LYS A 100 -18.09 6.30 -9.64
N SER A 101 -17.44 5.66 -8.67
CA SER A 101 -17.06 6.28 -7.38
C SER A 101 -15.56 6.35 -7.10
N ILE A 102 -14.68 6.14 -8.09
CA ILE A 102 -13.22 6.29 -7.91
C ILE A 102 -12.67 7.30 -8.93
N GLN A 103 -13.38 8.40 -9.11
CA GLN A 103 -12.79 9.64 -9.61
C GLN A 103 -12.80 10.63 -8.44
N GLN A 104 -11.65 11.26 -8.20
CA GLN A 104 -11.34 12.13 -7.07
C GLN A 104 -11.33 11.44 -5.70
N ILE A 105 -10.24 10.71 -5.42
CA ILE A 105 -9.70 10.77 -4.05
C ILE A 105 -9.01 12.14 -3.96
N SER A 106 -9.83 13.19 -3.87
CA SER A 106 -9.44 14.36 -3.11
C SER A 106 -9.24 13.83 -1.70
N LEU A 107 -8.02 13.96 -1.17
CA LEU A 107 -7.78 13.86 0.26
C LEU A 107 -8.45 15.07 0.89
N ASP A 108 -9.78 14.99 1.04
CA ASP A 108 -10.55 15.97 1.78
C ASP A 108 -10.10 15.88 3.24
N SER A 109 -9.26 16.86 3.55
CA SER A 109 -9.03 17.43 4.86
C SER A 109 -10.35 17.60 5.61
N ASN A 110 -10.66 16.68 6.53
CA ASN A 110 -11.55 16.85 7.69
C ASN A 110 -11.49 15.62 8.64
N LEU A 111 -10.29 15.09 8.92
CA LEU A 111 -10.11 13.87 9.73
C LEU A 111 -9.71 14.13 11.19
N LEU A 112 -10.20 15.23 11.78
CA LEU A 112 -10.11 15.47 13.22
C LEU A 112 -11.51 15.84 13.73
N GLY A 113 -12.17 14.88 14.36
CA GLY A 113 -13.47 15.05 15.02
C GLY A 113 -13.63 14.07 16.17
N HIS A 114 -13.68 14.64 17.37
CA HIS A 114 -14.18 14.22 18.70
C HIS A 114 -14.20 12.77 19.20
N ASP A 115 -13.50 12.61 20.34
CA ASP A 115 -13.84 11.93 21.60
C ASP A 115 -14.59 10.58 21.62
N GLY A 116 -13.89 9.60 22.22
CA GLY A 116 -14.47 8.47 22.93
C GLY A 116 -15.02 7.36 22.03
N LEU A 117 -14.52 6.13 22.24
CA LEU A 117 -14.98 4.91 21.58
C LEU A 117 -16.47 4.65 21.88
N THR A 118 -17.34 5.34 21.17
CA THR A 118 -18.76 5.02 21.03
C THR A 118 -18.91 4.12 19.79
N GLY A 119 -19.95 3.28 19.75
CA GLY A 119 -20.08 2.22 18.73
C GLY A 119 -19.95 2.66 17.27
N ASN A 120 -20.25 3.91 16.95
CA ASN A 120 -20.10 4.48 15.60
C ASN A 120 -18.66 4.91 15.25
N ASP A 121 -17.83 5.25 16.23
CA ASP A 121 -16.44 5.70 16.03
C ASP A 121 -15.51 4.50 15.75
N ILE A 122 -15.79 3.36 16.37
CA ILE A 122 -15.03 2.11 16.20
C ILE A 122 -15.12 1.57 14.76
N GLU A 123 -16.32 1.53 14.17
CA GLU A 123 -16.48 1.06 12.79
C GLU A 123 -15.73 1.96 11.80
N HIS A 124 -15.79 3.28 12.00
CA HIS A 124 -15.05 4.24 11.18
C HIS A 124 -13.53 4.05 11.32
N ASP A 125 -13.05 3.87 12.55
CA ASP A 125 -11.65 3.58 12.86
C ASP A 125 -11.17 2.27 12.22
N ILE A 126 -11.98 1.22 12.27
CA ILE A 126 -11.70 -0.07 11.63
C ILE A 126 -11.67 0.08 10.11
N GLU A 127 -12.61 0.80 9.51
CA GLU A 127 -12.63 1.05 8.07
C GLU A 127 -11.37 1.82 7.64
N LYS A 128 -11.00 2.87 8.40
CA LYS A 128 -9.80 3.67 8.13
C LYS A 128 -8.52 2.84 8.26
N LEU A 129 -8.40 2.04 9.32
CA LEU A 129 -7.30 1.11 9.52
C LEU A 129 -7.20 0.12 8.37
N SER A 130 -8.32 -0.49 7.98
CA SER A 130 -8.41 -1.49 6.91
C SER A 130 -8.02 -0.91 5.55
N ARG A 131 -8.53 0.28 5.22
CA ARG A 131 -8.16 1.01 4.00
C ARG A 131 -6.66 1.33 3.96
N CYS A 132 -6.11 1.87 5.05
CA CYS A 132 -4.70 2.20 5.11
C CYS A 132 -3.81 0.95 5.12
N LEU A 133 -4.22 -0.13 5.80
CA LEU A 133 -3.50 -1.40 5.82
C LEU A 133 -3.48 -2.08 4.45
N THR A 134 -4.58 -1.95 3.71
CA THR A 134 -4.63 -2.38 2.30
C THR A 134 -3.60 -1.59 1.50
N LEU A 135 -3.58 -0.26 1.56
CA LEU A 135 -2.56 0.53 0.84
C LEU A 135 -1.13 0.17 1.28
N PHE A 136 -0.93 -0.03 2.58
CA PHE A 136 0.35 -0.38 3.15
C PHE A 136 0.87 -1.72 2.64
N SER A 137 0.05 -2.77 2.65
CA SER A 137 0.44 -4.11 2.19
C SER A 137 0.82 -4.17 0.70
N HIS A 138 0.29 -3.24 -0.09
CA HIS A 138 0.69 -3.07 -1.50
C HIS A 138 1.96 -2.23 -1.68
N SER A 139 2.34 -1.44 -0.68
CA SER A 139 3.44 -0.47 -0.76
C SER A 139 4.74 -0.95 -0.12
N VAL A 140 4.71 -2.05 0.65
CA VAL A 140 5.88 -2.57 1.36
C VAL A 140 6.03 -4.08 1.18
N ALA A 141 7.16 -4.61 1.64
CA ALA A 141 7.40 -6.05 1.71
C ALA A 141 6.45 -6.74 2.71
N PRO A 142 6.03 -8.00 2.48
CA PRO A 142 5.11 -8.72 3.37
C PRO A 142 5.57 -8.78 4.82
N ASP A 143 6.86 -8.93 5.07
CA ASP A 143 7.39 -8.98 6.44
C ASP A 143 7.20 -7.65 7.18
N ILE A 144 7.28 -6.51 6.48
CA ILE A 144 7.01 -5.19 7.07
C ILE A 144 5.56 -5.11 7.54
N VAL A 145 4.62 -5.70 6.79
CA VAL A 145 3.21 -5.81 7.22
C VAL A 145 3.10 -6.66 8.48
N GLY A 146 3.76 -7.82 8.51
CA GLY A 146 3.76 -8.67 9.71
C GLY A 146 4.43 -8.00 10.92
N TYR A 147 5.51 -7.23 10.73
CA TYR A 147 6.10 -6.42 11.80
C TYR A 147 5.16 -5.33 12.29
N TRP A 148 4.35 -4.73 11.42
CA TRP A 148 3.31 -3.78 11.82
C TRP A 148 2.24 -4.45 12.68
N PHE A 149 1.75 -5.63 12.29
CA PHE A 149 0.82 -6.43 13.11
C PHE A 149 1.42 -6.73 14.49
N LEU A 150 2.68 -7.16 14.55
CA LEU A 150 3.37 -7.41 15.82
C LEU A 150 3.64 -6.14 16.65
N ALA A 151 3.75 -4.97 16.01
CA ALA A 151 3.93 -3.70 16.70
C ALA A 151 2.61 -3.18 17.31
N ASN A 152 1.49 -3.47 16.65
CA ASN A 152 0.16 -2.99 17.02
C ASN A 152 -0.73 -4.09 17.63
N LYS A 153 -0.16 -5.25 17.98
CA LYS A 153 -0.90 -6.40 18.54
C LYS A 153 -1.86 -5.99 19.65
N LYS A 154 -1.43 -5.18 20.64
CA LYS A 154 -2.30 -4.74 21.73
C LYS A 154 -3.51 -3.93 21.24
N LEU A 155 -3.30 -3.00 20.30
CA LEU A 155 -4.38 -2.23 19.68
C LEU A 155 -5.34 -3.17 18.94
N LEU A 156 -4.81 -4.16 18.22
CA LEU A 156 -5.63 -5.11 17.47
C LEU A 156 -6.39 -6.06 18.39
N ASP A 157 -5.78 -6.56 19.48
CA ASP A 157 -6.44 -7.39 20.48
C ASP A 157 -7.64 -6.67 21.11
N GLU A 158 -7.54 -5.35 21.32
CA GLU A 158 -8.65 -4.50 21.77
C GLU A 158 -9.76 -4.36 20.70
N LEU A 159 -9.44 -4.54 19.41
CA LEU A 159 -10.38 -4.47 18.29
C LEU A 159 -10.92 -5.86 17.85
N ILE A 160 -10.30 -6.98 18.23
CA ILE A 160 -10.67 -8.35 17.81
C ILE A 160 -12.09 -8.73 18.22
N GLY A 161 -12.66 -8.09 19.25
CA GLY A 161 -14.10 -8.22 19.54
C GLY A 161 -15.02 -7.83 18.37
N PHE A 162 -14.50 -7.11 17.37
CA PHE A 162 -15.18 -6.60 16.19
C PHE A 162 -14.59 -7.12 14.85
N ILE A 163 -13.49 -7.87 14.87
CA ILE A 163 -12.77 -8.30 13.65
C ILE A 163 -12.33 -9.76 13.75
N ASN A 164 -12.67 -10.57 12.74
CA ASN A 164 -12.08 -11.90 12.53
C ASN A 164 -10.69 -11.75 11.88
N VAL A 165 -9.64 -11.53 12.67
CA VAL A 165 -8.25 -11.57 12.20
C VAL A 165 -7.65 -12.94 12.51
N ASP A 166 -7.09 -13.63 11.51
CA ASP A 166 -6.30 -14.84 11.73
C ASP A 166 -4.98 -14.46 12.46
N PRO A 167 -4.75 -14.95 13.70
CA PRO A 167 -3.56 -14.62 14.47
C PRO A 167 -2.26 -15.20 13.88
N ASN A 168 -2.31 -16.06 12.86
CA ASN A 168 -1.16 -16.75 12.29
C ASN A 168 -0.40 -16.01 11.19
N VAL A 169 -0.72 -14.74 10.89
CA VAL A 169 0.03 -13.91 9.91
C VAL A 169 1.52 -13.74 10.27
N ALA A 170 1.90 -14.04 11.52
CA ALA A 170 3.27 -13.91 12.01
C ALA A 170 4.24 -15.06 11.68
N GLN A 171 3.80 -16.15 11.04
CA GLN A 171 4.55 -17.41 11.08
C GLN A 171 5.84 -17.50 10.23
N GLU A 172 6.15 -16.54 9.34
CA GLU A 172 7.40 -16.60 8.55
C GLU A 172 8.08 -15.23 8.36
N LEU A 173 8.24 -14.46 9.43
CA LEU A 173 8.93 -13.16 9.36
C LEU A 173 10.44 -13.30 9.10
N LYS A 174 10.94 -12.71 8.01
CA LYS A 174 12.37 -12.65 7.71
C LYS A 174 13.11 -11.62 8.57
N GLY A 175 14.04 -12.10 9.40
CA GLY A 175 15.02 -11.26 10.11
C GLY A 175 15.36 -11.78 11.51
N SER A 176 16.53 -11.39 12.02
CA SER A 176 16.97 -11.79 13.36
C SER A 176 16.03 -11.26 14.45
N PRO A 177 15.60 -12.10 15.43
CA PRO A 177 14.82 -11.67 16.60
C PRO A 177 15.42 -10.48 17.34
N ALA A 178 16.76 -10.37 17.39
CA ALA A 178 17.46 -9.26 18.03
C ALA A 178 17.15 -7.89 17.39
N LYS A 179 16.75 -7.87 16.11
CA LYS A 179 16.40 -6.65 15.36
C LYS A 179 14.89 -6.40 15.29
N TRP A 180 14.05 -7.26 15.85
CA TRP A 180 12.59 -7.10 15.74
C TRP A 180 12.07 -5.78 16.29
N SER A 181 12.64 -5.26 17.38
CA SER A 181 12.25 -3.94 17.92
C SER A 181 12.46 -2.81 16.92
N LYS A 182 13.52 -2.90 16.10
CA LYS A 182 13.86 -1.98 15.00
C LYS A 182 12.83 -2.08 13.87
N TYR A 183 12.56 -3.30 13.41
CA TYR A 183 11.62 -3.56 12.32
C TYR A 183 10.17 -3.24 12.67
N LYS A 184 9.74 -3.50 13.90
CA LYS A 184 8.42 -3.08 14.41
C LYS A 184 8.26 -1.56 14.38
N ALA A 185 9.27 -0.83 14.85
CA ALA A 185 9.23 0.63 14.85
C ALA A 185 9.20 1.21 13.43
N ASP A 186 10.01 0.65 12.53
CA ASP A 186 10.06 1.04 11.13
C ASP A 186 8.76 0.74 10.39
N ALA A 187 8.18 -0.44 10.61
CA ALA A 187 6.89 -0.80 10.04
C ALA A 187 5.78 0.15 10.48
N SER A 188 5.73 0.50 11.77
CA SER A 188 4.82 1.52 12.30
C SER A 188 5.06 2.91 11.69
N PHE A 189 6.32 3.32 11.56
CA PHE A 189 6.69 4.59 10.94
C PHE A 189 6.21 4.68 9.49
N ARG A 190 6.47 3.64 8.68
CA ARG A 190 6.05 3.60 7.27
C ARG A 190 4.53 3.57 7.13
N TYR A 191 3.83 2.84 8.00
CA TYR A 191 2.37 2.83 8.02
C TYR A 191 1.81 4.22 8.34
N LEU A 192 2.36 4.91 9.35
CA LEU A 192 1.95 6.27 9.72
C LEU A 192 2.16 7.28 8.60
N CYS A 193 3.17 7.08 7.74
CA CYS A 193 3.36 7.93 6.57
C CYS A 193 2.13 7.91 5.64
N LEU A 194 1.50 6.74 5.47
CA LEU A 194 0.26 6.60 4.71
C LEU A 194 -0.94 7.08 5.52
N TYR A 195 -1.06 6.63 6.78
CA TYR A 195 -2.22 6.92 7.63
C TYR A 195 -2.44 8.42 7.86
N LEU A 196 -1.35 9.18 8.04
CA LEU A 196 -1.38 10.63 8.26
C LEU A 196 -1.23 11.45 6.98
N ASN A 197 -1.24 10.80 5.82
CA ASN A 197 -1.06 11.41 4.51
C ASN A 197 0.12 12.40 4.47
N VAL A 198 1.29 11.93 4.91
CA VAL A 198 2.52 12.73 5.04
C VAL A 198 2.91 13.41 3.73
N ASP A 199 2.55 12.80 2.61
CA ASP A 199 2.78 13.31 1.26
C ASP A 199 2.28 14.76 1.08
N SER A 200 1.10 15.04 1.60
CA SER A 200 0.51 16.39 1.55
C SER A 200 1.08 17.38 2.56
N LYS A 201 1.96 16.93 3.48
CA LYS A 201 2.37 17.68 4.68
C LYS A 201 3.88 17.88 4.78
N VAL A 202 4.67 17.02 4.16
CA VAL A 202 6.14 17.07 4.15
C VAL A 202 6.60 17.20 2.70
N SER A 203 7.09 18.38 2.35
CA SER A 203 7.33 18.80 0.96
C SER A 203 8.32 17.94 0.16
N ASP A 204 9.22 17.24 0.83
CA ASP A 204 10.20 16.33 0.22
C ASP A 204 9.85 14.85 0.36
N PHE A 205 8.67 14.52 0.90
CA PHE A 205 8.25 13.14 1.07
C PHE A 205 8.18 12.40 -0.27
N ASP A 206 7.51 12.98 -1.27
CA ASP A 206 7.35 12.39 -2.60
C ASP A 206 8.67 12.02 -3.25
N LYS A 207 9.70 12.87 -3.08
CA LYS A 207 11.05 12.65 -3.61
C LYS A 207 11.68 11.37 -3.05
N TYR A 208 11.45 11.08 -1.77
CA TYR A 208 12.03 9.93 -1.07
C TYR A 208 11.04 8.83 -0.75
N LYS A 209 9.80 8.92 -1.23
CA LYS A 209 8.70 7.98 -0.95
C LYS A 209 9.10 6.53 -1.19
N ARG A 210 9.81 6.28 -2.30
CA ARG A 210 10.37 4.96 -2.65
C ARG A 210 11.41 4.42 -1.65
N LYS A 211 12.05 5.27 -0.83
CA LYS A 211 12.98 4.80 0.21
C LYS A 211 12.27 4.13 1.37
N TYR A 212 11.01 4.50 1.62
CA TYR A 212 10.20 4.04 2.76
C TYR A 212 9.10 3.06 2.33
N LEU A 213 8.49 3.31 1.17
CA LEU A 213 7.35 2.58 0.62
C LEU A 213 7.76 1.89 -0.68
N THR A 214 8.54 0.82 -0.55
CA THR A 214 8.94 -0.03 -1.67
C THR A 214 8.68 -1.49 -1.35
N ARG A 215 8.17 -2.21 -2.35
CA ARG A 215 8.08 -3.67 -2.33
C ARG A 215 9.47 -4.25 -2.59
N GLY A 216 9.92 -5.17 -1.74
CA GLY A 216 11.25 -5.77 -1.88
C GLY A 216 11.86 -6.16 -0.54
N LYS A 217 13.10 -5.73 -0.28
CA LYS A 217 13.79 -5.97 1.00
C LYS A 217 13.12 -5.19 2.15
N ASN A 218 13.19 -5.75 3.35
CA ASN A 218 12.63 -5.16 4.58
C ASN A 218 13.46 -4.00 5.15
N GLU A 219 14.49 -3.56 4.42
CA GLU A 219 15.36 -2.48 4.84
C GLU A 219 14.97 -1.20 4.08
N PRO A 220 15.11 -0.01 4.68
CA PRO A 220 15.05 1.23 3.93
C PRO A 220 16.01 1.13 2.74
N GLN A 221 15.61 1.62 1.58
CA GLN A 221 16.31 1.33 0.33
C GLN A 221 17.81 1.66 0.37
N TYR A 222 18.20 2.72 1.07
CA TYR A 222 19.59 3.14 1.20
C TYR A 222 20.44 2.31 2.17
N VAL A 223 19.79 1.49 2.99
CA VAL A 223 20.41 0.46 3.84
C VAL A 223 20.47 -0.88 3.09
N ALA A 224 19.53 -1.11 2.16
CA ALA A 224 19.27 -2.40 1.53
C ALA A 224 20.32 -2.85 0.50
N ASP A 225 21.08 -1.93 -0.10
CA ASP A 225 22.24 -2.19 -0.98
C ASP A 225 23.09 -0.90 -1.12
N GLY A 226 24.40 -0.99 -0.88
CA GLY A 226 25.32 0.15 -0.69
C GLY A 226 25.67 1.00 -1.93
N THR A 227 24.72 1.31 -2.81
CA THR A 227 24.93 2.08 -4.04
C THR A 227 24.56 3.56 -3.94
N GLU A 228 24.07 4.02 -2.78
CA GLU A 228 23.68 5.42 -2.60
C GLU A 228 24.81 6.32 -2.12
N SER A 229 24.88 7.52 -2.70
CA SER A 229 25.85 8.55 -2.31
C SER A 229 25.64 9.00 -0.86
N HIS A 230 26.71 9.44 -0.20
CA HIS A 230 26.61 10.04 1.14
C HIS A 230 25.63 11.22 1.20
N LEU A 231 25.54 12.00 0.12
CA LEU A 231 24.60 13.11 -0.01
C LEU A 231 23.15 12.64 -0.01
N GLU A 232 22.83 11.60 -0.80
CA GLU A 232 21.47 11.05 -0.84
C GLU A 232 21.06 10.47 0.51
N LYS A 233 21.93 9.70 1.16
CA LYS A 233 21.69 9.20 2.52
C LYS A 233 21.43 10.33 3.52
N PHE A 234 22.18 11.42 3.44
CA PHE A 234 21.99 12.58 4.29
C PHE A 234 20.64 13.28 4.05
N GLU A 235 20.24 13.44 2.79
CA GLU A 235 18.95 14.04 2.46
C GLU A 235 17.76 13.16 2.86
N VAL A 236 17.88 11.83 2.74
CA VAL A 236 16.87 10.90 3.24
C VAL A 236 16.75 11.01 4.77
N ARG A 237 17.86 11.16 5.50
CA ARG A 237 17.86 11.39 6.96
C ARG A 237 17.16 12.71 7.32
N LYS A 238 17.38 13.78 6.56
CA LYS A 238 16.63 15.04 6.73
C LYS A 238 15.14 14.87 6.50
N SER A 239 14.74 14.16 5.46
CA SER A 239 13.33 13.86 5.19
C SER A 239 12.71 13.08 6.36
N VAL A 240 13.37 12.03 6.85
CA VAL A 240 12.93 11.27 8.04
C VAL A 240 12.78 12.18 9.26
N ALA A 241 13.72 13.09 9.48
CA ALA A 241 13.64 14.06 10.57
C ALA A 241 12.39 14.96 10.48
N LYS A 242 12.06 15.44 9.27
CA LYS A 242 10.84 16.24 9.03
C LYS A 242 9.56 15.44 9.27
N ILE A 243 9.55 14.15 8.91
CA ILE A 243 8.41 13.25 9.15
C ILE A 243 8.21 13.04 10.66
N ILE A 244 9.28 12.81 11.41
CA ILE A 244 9.23 12.71 12.88
C ILE A 244 8.75 14.02 13.50
N ASP A 245 9.26 15.17 13.03
CA ASP A 245 8.79 16.50 13.42
C ASP A 245 7.29 16.68 13.18
N TYR A 246 6.77 16.14 12.07
CA TYR A 246 5.34 16.17 11.76
C TYR A 246 4.53 15.25 12.68
N PHE A 247 4.98 14.01 12.91
CA PHE A 247 4.34 13.09 13.86
C PHE A 247 4.25 13.68 15.27
N HIS A 248 5.32 14.35 15.71
CA HIS A 248 5.33 15.04 16.99
C HIS A 248 4.29 16.16 17.06
N ARG A 249 4.17 16.98 16.00
CA ARG A 249 3.14 18.04 15.92
C ARG A 249 1.73 17.45 15.98
N VAL A 250 1.45 16.43 15.16
CA VAL A 250 0.16 15.73 15.19
C VAL A 250 -0.14 15.19 16.59
N ASN A 251 0.86 14.64 17.28
CA ASN A 251 0.71 14.18 18.66
C ASN A 251 0.47 15.31 19.66
N SER A 252 1.10 16.47 19.49
CA SER A 252 0.89 17.64 20.35
C SER A 252 -0.49 18.26 20.18
N ASP A 253 -1.08 18.14 18.99
CA ASP A 253 -2.41 18.66 18.66
C ASP A 253 -3.57 17.77 19.16
N ALA A 254 -3.30 16.90 20.15
CA ALA A 254 -4.28 16.00 20.77
C ALA A 254 -5.12 15.20 19.75
N PRO A 255 -4.48 14.32 18.96
CA PRO A 255 -5.18 13.61 17.91
C PRO A 255 -6.10 12.54 18.51
N PRO A 256 -7.04 11.97 17.71
CA PRO A 256 -7.93 10.91 18.17
C PRO A 256 -7.19 9.72 18.80
N VAL A 257 -7.85 9.00 19.70
CA VAL A 257 -7.26 7.91 20.49
C VAL A 257 -6.58 6.86 19.60
N LEU A 258 -7.19 6.47 18.49
CA LEU A 258 -6.58 5.53 17.54
C LEU A 258 -5.25 6.07 17.00
N CYS A 259 -5.23 7.35 16.61
CA CYS A 259 -4.02 7.99 16.08
C CYS A 259 -2.91 8.03 17.14
N GLN A 260 -3.23 8.34 18.40
CA GLN A 260 -2.27 8.30 19.51
C GLN A 260 -1.68 6.90 19.70
N LYS A 261 -2.53 5.86 19.67
CA LYS A 261 -2.07 4.46 19.78
C LYS A 261 -1.15 4.07 18.62
N LEU A 262 -1.45 4.50 17.40
CA LEU A 262 -0.61 4.26 16.22
C LEU A 262 0.73 5.02 16.29
N LEU A 263 0.72 6.30 16.69
CA LEU A 263 1.93 7.11 16.88
C LEU A 263 2.89 6.47 17.90
N LYS A 264 2.33 5.94 19.00
CA LYS A 264 3.09 5.25 20.04
C LYS A 264 3.83 4.01 19.53
N SER A 265 3.34 3.33 18.49
CA SER A 265 4.01 2.14 17.96
C SER A 265 5.28 2.46 17.17
N ALA A 266 5.40 3.68 16.61
CA ALA A 266 6.61 4.19 15.94
C ALA A 266 7.61 4.87 16.90
N ALA A 267 7.20 5.18 18.13
CA ALA A 267 7.90 5.99 19.14
C ALA A 267 9.22 5.41 19.69
N LYS A 268 9.86 4.45 19.03
CA LYS A 268 11.06 3.77 19.55
C LYS A 268 12.34 4.43 19.02
N LYS A 269 13.32 4.64 19.91
CA LYS A 269 14.67 5.11 19.53
C LYS A 269 15.35 4.24 18.48
N SER A 270 15.00 2.95 18.41
CA SER A 270 15.51 2.02 17.40
C SER A 270 15.13 2.41 15.97
N LEU A 271 14.11 3.27 15.79
CA LEU A 271 13.79 3.88 14.52
C LEU A 271 14.95 4.74 14.01
N LEU A 272 15.57 5.57 14.84
CA LEU A 272 16.71 6.40 14.43
C LEU A 272 17.89 5.54 13.95
N ALA A 273 18.17 4.45 14.67
CA ALA A 273 19.18 3.47 14.26
C ALA A 273 18.81 2.71 12.96
N GLN A 274 17.52 2.59 12.62
CA GLN A 274 17.08 2.04 11.32
C GLN A 274 17.43 2.94 10.15
N TYR A 275 17.48 4.25 10.41
CA TYR A 275 17.78 5.26 9.40
C TYR A 275 19.20 5.84 9.56
N GLU A 276 20.10 5.13 10.26
CA GLU A 276 21.49 5.58 10.50
C GLU A 276 21.57 7.03 11.05
N ILE A 277 20.59 7.43 11.85
CA ILE A 277 20.57 8.72 12.55
C ILE A 277 21.16 8.49 13.94
N ASN A 278 22.42 8.93 14.12
CA ASN A 278 23.21 8.82 15.34
C ASN A 278 23.42 10.21 15.97
N ASP A 279 24.18 10.26 17.06
CA ASP A 279 24.57 11.44 17.82
C ASP A 279 25.33 12.50 17.01
N GLU A 280 26.00 12.11 15.92
CA GLU A 280 26.66 13.02 14.98
C GLU A 280 25.66 13.82 14.12
N PHE A 281 24.40 13.38 14.04
CA PHE A 281 23.36 14.12 13.33
C PHE A 281 22.92 15.33 14.17
N VAL A 282 23.03 16.55 13.61
CA VAL A 282 22.80 17.84 14.29
C VAL A 282 21.51 17.90 15.13
N HIS A 283 20.46 17.18 14.73
CA HIS A 283 19.16 17.17 15.43
C HIS A 283 18.84 15.86 16.16
N TYR A 284 19.84 15.01 16.44
CA TYR A 284 19.64 13.70 17.05
C TYR A 284 18.89 13.75 18.38
N GLU A 285 19.37 14.55 19.34
CA GLU A 285 18.73 14.63 20.67
C GLU A 285 17.31 15.20 20.59
N LYS A 286 17.07 16.16 19.68
CA LYS A 286 15.72 16.68 19.40
C LYS A 286 14.79 15.54 18.93
N LEU A 287 15.20 14.78 17.90
CA LEU A 287 14.38 13.70 17.33
C LEU A 287 14.13 12.58 18.34
N LYS A 288 15.13 12.24 19.15
CA LYS A 288 15.02 11.25 20.22
C LYS A 288 14.01 11.69 21.29
N ASN A 289 14.02 12.97 21.68
CA ASN A 289 13.04 13.53 22.61
C ASN A 289 11.63 13.53 22.02
N GLN A 290 11.49 13.91 20.75
CA GLN A 290 10.20 13.90 20.05
C GLN A 290 9.61 12.49 19.95
N LEU A 291 10.41 11.49 19.56
CA LEU A 291 9.97 10.10 19.57
C LEU A 291 9.59 9.62 20.97
N SER A 292 10.26 10.10 22.01
CA SER A 292 9.93 9.73 23.39
C SER A 292 8.60 10.35 23.84
N ALA A 293 8.32 11.60 23.41
CA ALA A 293 7.06 12.28 23.68
C ALA A 293 5.84 11.56 23.05
N LEU A 294 6.02 10.90 21.90
CA LEU A 294 4.95 10.07 21.27
C LEU A 294 4.48 8.89 22.15
N LYS A 295 5.20 8.53 23.23
CA LYS A 295 4.78 7.46 24.15
C LYS A 295 3.89 7.94 25.28
N SER A 296 3.99 9.23 25.60
CA SER A 296 3.33 9.83 26.74
C SER A 296 1.90 10.18 26.35
N PRO A 297 0.89 9.78 27.14
CA PRO A 297 -0.43 10.37 26.99
C PRO A 297 -0.29 11.87 27.24
N ILE A 298 -0.94 12.68 26.39
CA ILE A 298 -1.09 14.10 26.69
C ILE A 298 -1.90 14.14 27.98
N LYS A 299 -1.34 14.78 29.02
CA LYS A 299 -2.10 15.01 30.25
C LYS A 299 -3.27 15.91 29.88
N GLU A 300 -4.49 15.44 30.09
CA GLU A 300 -5.64 16.33 30.21
C GLU A 300 -5.31 17.28 31.37
N GLU A 301 -5.24 18.58 31.09
CA GLU A 301 -5.23 19.57 32.15
C GLU A 301 -6.58 19.49 32.87
N ALA A 302 -6.51 19.28 34.19
CA ALA A 302 -7.65 19.10 35.09
C ALA A 302 -8.42 20.40 35.33
#